data_AF-Q05702-F1
#
_entry.id   AF-Q05702-F1
#
_cell.length_a   1.000
_cell.length_b   1.000
_cell.length_c   1.000
_cell.angle_alpha   90.00
_cell.angle_beta   90.00
_cell.angle_gamma   90.00
#
_symmetry.space_group_name_H-M   'P 1'
#
loop_
_entity.id
_entity.type
_entity.pdbx_description
1 polymer ?
#
loop_
_entity_poly.entity_id
_entity_poly.type
_entity_poly.pdbx_seq_one_letter_code
_entity_poly.pdbx_strand_id
1 'polypeptide(L)'
;MKGSSALLVALTVLCICGLTRAEDDNEFFMEFLQTLLVGTPEELYEGPLGKYNVNDMAKAALTELKSCIDELQPVHKEQLVKLLVQVLDAQEDT
;
A
#
# COMPACT_ATOMS: atom_id res chain seq x y z
N MET A 1 7.46 -10.05 -19.00
CA MET A 1 7.97 -10.35 -17.63
C MET A 1 9.02 -9.31 -17.18
N LYS A 2 8.72 -8.00 -17.19
CA LYS A 2 9.69 -6.96 -16.77
C LYS A 2 9.26 -6.13 -15.54
N GLY A 3 8.10 -6.40 -14.94
CA GLY A 3 7.59 -5.69 -13.76
C GLY A 3 7.94 -6.31 -12.40
N SER A 4 8.32 -7.60 -12.34
CA SER A 4 8.37 -8.33 -11.06
C SER A 4 9.43 -7.84 -10.08
N SER A 5 10.59 -7.39 -10.56
CA SER A 5 11.65 -6.90 -9.67
C SER A 5 11.39 -5.49 -9.14
N ALA A 6 10.78 -4.61 -9.93
CA ALA A 6 10.44 -3.25 -9.50
C ALA A 6 9.36 -3.25 -8.40
N LEU A 7 8.37 -4.13 -8.53
CA LEU A 7 7.30 -4.33 -7.54
C LEU A 7 7.85 -4.76 -6.18
N LEU A 8 8.75 -5.75 -6.16
CA LEU A 8 9.34 -6.23 -4.90
C LEU A 8 10.13 -5.13 -4.21
N VAL A 9 10.88 -4.33 -4.96
CA VAL A 9 11.64 -3.20 -4.39
C VAL A 9 10.68 -2.13 -3.86
N ALA A 10 9.64 -1.76 -4.60
CA ALA A 10 8.68 -0.75 -4.16
C ALA A 10 7.93 -1.18 -2.89
N LEU A 11 7.47 -2.43 -2.83
CA LEU A 11 6.81 -2.98 -1.64
C LEU A 11 7.79 -3.03 -0.45
N THR A 12 9.04 -3.45 -0.68
CA THR A 12 10.07 -3.48 0.37
C THR A 12 10.37 -2.08 0.90
N VAL A 13 10.49 -1.08 0.03
CA VAL A 13 10.71 0.31 0.43
C VAL A 13 9.51 0.85 1.20
N LEU A 14 8.29 0.59 0.74
CA LEU A 14 7.07 0.97 1.47
C LEU A 14 7.03 0.36 2.87
N CYS A 15 7.25 -0.95 2.99
CA CYS A 15 7.27 -1.63 4.28
C CYS A 15 8.34 -1.05 5.21
N ILE A 16 9.57 -0.83 4.73
CA ILE A 16 10.66 -0.26 5.53
C ILE A 16 10.34 1.18 5.95
N CYS A 17 9.78 2.00 5.06
CA CYS A 17 9.43 3.39 5.36
C CYS A 17 8.26 3.51 6.34
N GLY A 18 7.26 2.63 6.25
CA GLY A 18 6.12 2.60 7.18
C GLY A 18 6.52 2.13 8.58
N LEU A 19 7.24 1.01 8.68
CA LEU A 19 7.63 0.40 9.96
C LEU A 19 8.56 1.27 10.83
N THR A 20 9.23 2.27 10.25
CA THR A 20 10.20 3.12 10.98
C THR A 20 9.58 4.39 11.55
N ARG A 21 8.32 4.71 11.22
CA ARG A 21 7.65 5.91 11.73
C ARG A 21 6.76 5.56 12.93
N ALA A 22 6.62 6.54 13.83
CA ALA A 22 6.03 6.38 15.17
C ALA A 22 4.61 5.79 15.14
N GLU A 23 4.13 5.28 16.27
CA GLU A 23 2.86 4.53 16.42
C GLU A 23 1.66 5.17 15.69
N ASP A 24 1.48 6.50 15.75
CA ASP A 24 0.39 7.21 15.05
C ASP A 24 0.46 7.13 13.51
N ASP A 25 1.67 6.97 12.94
CA ASP A 25 1.84 6.83 11.49
C ASP A 25 1.50 5.41 11.01
N ASN A 26 1.33 4.42 11.92
CA ASN A 26 0.95 3.06 11.53
C ASN A 26 -0.47 3.00 10.99
N GLU A 27 -1.47 3.58 11.67
CA GLU A 27 -2.86 3.53 11.21
C GLU A 27 -3.00 4.08 9.79
N PHE A 28 -2.45 5.28 9.54
CA PHE A 28 -2.38 5.87 8.20
C PHE A 28 -1.70 4.94 7.19
N PHE A 29 -0.56 4.36 7.56
CA PHE A 29 0.19 3.50 6.65
C PHE A 29 -0.58 2.22 6.32
N MET A 30 -1.29 1.65 7.30
CA MET A 30 -2.10 0.45 7.10
C MET A 30 -3.34 0.75 6.24
N GLU A 31 -4.03 1.87 6.46
CA GLU A 31 -5.12 2.33 5.58
C GLU A 31 -4.63 2.60 4.15
N PHE A 32 -3.46 3.23 4.02
CA PHE A 32 -2.80 3.45 2.72
C PHE A 32 -2.52 2.13 2.02
N LEU A 33 -1.90 1.16 2.70
CA LEU A 33 -1.60 -0.15 2.13
C LEU A 33 -2.86 -0.93 1.79
N GLN A 34 -3.89 -0.88 2.64
CA GLN A 34 -5.16 -1.54 2.41
C GLN A 34 -5.81 -1.00 1.13
N THR A 35 -5.95 0.32 1.04
CA THR A 35 -6.56 0.97 -0.13
C THR A 35 -5.73 0.74 -1.39
N LEU A 36 -4.40 0.70 -1.28
CA LEU A 36 -3.52 0.36 -2.40
C LEU A 36 -3.69 -1.10 -2.86
N LEU A 37 -3.91 -2.04 -1.95
CA LEU A 37 -4.09 -3.45 -2.30
C LEU A 37 -5.49 -3.75 -2.86
N VAL A 38 -6.55 -3.25 -2.24
CA VAL A 38 -7.94 -3.65 -2.60
C VAL A 38 -8.76 -2.55 -3.26
N GLY A 39 -8.40 -1.28 -3.09
CA GLY A 39 -9.14 -0.14 -3.60
C GLY A 39 -8.64 0.36 -4.97
N THR A 40 -8.91 1.63 -5.23
CA THR A 40 -8.59 2.39 -6.45
C THR A 40 -7.65 3.55 -6.13
N PRO A 41 -6.91 4.09 -7.12
CA PRO A 41 -6.14 5.32 -6.92
C PRO A 41 -7.02 6.48 -6.42
N GLU A 42 -8.26 6.58 -6.88
CA GLU A 42 -9.23 7.59 -6.45
C GLU A 42 -9.54 7.46 -4.95
N GLU A 43 -9.83 6.25 -4.47
CA GLU A 43 -10.05 5.98 -3.04
C GLU A 43 -8.80 6.29 -2.20
N LEU A 44 -7.59 6.11 -2.74
CA LEU A 44 -6.36 6.53 -2.06
C LEU A 44 -6.34 8.06 -1.84
N TYR A 45 -6.78 8.84 -2.83
CA TYR A 45 -6.81 10.30 -2.76
C TYR A 45 -7.98 10.84 -1.95
N GLU A 46 -9.11 10.13 -1.91
CA GLU A 46 -10.26 10.53 -1.09
C GLU A 46 -10.11 10.09 0.36
N GLY A 47 -9.41 8.98 0.61
CA GLY A 47 -9.16 8.42 1.93
C GLY A 47 -7.82 8.88 2.52
N PRO A 48 -6.82 7.97 2.67
CA PRO A 48 -5.63 8.22 3.47
C PRO A 48 -4.83 9.43 2.97
N LEU A 49 -4.80 9.68 1.66
CA LEU A 49 -4.09 10.82 1.09
C LEU A 49 -4.93 12.12 1.01
N GLY A 50 -6.20 12.11 1.40
CA GLY A 50 -7.12 13.24 1.19
C GLY A 50 -6.73 14.54 1.89
N LYS A 51 -5.95 14.46 2.98
CA LYS A 51 -5.40 15.64 3.66
C LYS A 51 -4.12 16.19 3.02
N TYR A 52 -3.56 15.50 2.02
CA TYR A 52 -2.28 15.87 1.40
C TYR A 52 -2.48 16.44 0.00
N ASN A 53 -1.69 17.47 -0.34
CA ASN A 53 -1.61 17.96 -1.70
C ASN A 53 -0.66 17.08 -2.53
N VAL A 54 -1.17 15.97 -3.05
CA VAL A 54 -0.41 15.04 -3.90
C VAL A 54 -0.25 15.62 -5.30
N ASN A 55 1.00 15.88 -5.71
CA ASN A 55 1.28 16.42 -7.04
C ASN A 55 1.04 15.38 -8.15
N ASP A 56 0.91 15.85 -9.40
CA ASP A 56 0.55 15.01 -10.55
C ASP A 56 1.56 13.89 -10.84
N MET A 57 2.86 14.12 -10.61
CA MET A 57 3.88 13.09 -10.79
C MET A 57 3.75 11.98 -9.74
N ALA A 58 3.45 12.34 -8.50
CA ALA A 58 3.18 11.38 -7.44
C ALA A 58 1.89 10.60 -7.71
N LYS A 59 0.85 11.25 -8.24
CA LYS A 59 -0.38 10.56 -8.66
C LYS A 59 -0.10 9.56 -9.78
N ALA A 60 0.65 9.96 -10.79
CA ALA A 60 1.05 9.07 -11.90
C ALA A 60 1.84 7.84 -11.38
N ALA A 61 2.78 8.07 -10.46
CA ALA A 61 3.55 6.98 -9.85
C ALA A 61 2.67 6.01 -9.03
N LEU A 62 1.69 6.53 -8.30
CA LEU A 62 0.72 5.69 -7.56
C LEU A 62 -0.17 4.88 -8.50
N THR A 63 -0.62 5.46 -9.62
CA THR A 63 -1.38 4.74 -10.64
C THR A 63 -0.55 3.61 -11.27
N GLU A 64 0.73 3.85 -11.58
CA GLU A 64 1.62 2.82 -12.12
C GLU A 64 1.87 1.71 -11.10
N LEU A 65 2.12 2.07 -9.83
CA LEU A 65 2.26 1.10 -8.74
C LEU A 65 1.00 0.24 -8.59
N LYS A 66 -0.18 0.87 -8.63
CA LYS A 66 -1.46 0.16 -8.55
C LYS A 66 -1.67 -0.79 -9.71
N SER A 67 -1.36 -0.37 -10.94
CA SER A 67 -1.41 -1.25 -12.12
C SER A 67 -0.53 -2.47 -11.93
N CYS A 68 0.67 -2.29 -11.38
CA CYS A 68 1.59 -3.40 -11.12
C CYS A 68 1.03 -4.36 -10.06
N ILE A 69 0.35 -3.85 -9.03
CA ILE A 69 -0.33 -4.68 -8.01
C ILE A 69 -1.51 -5.44 -8.64
N ASP A 70 -2.26 -4.82 -9.54
CA ASP A 70 -3.39 -5.47 -10.22
C ASP A 70 -2.96 -6.54 -11.23
N GLU A 71 -1.72 -6.49 -11.71
CA GLU A 71 -1.11 -7.54 -12.53
C GLU A 71 -0.61 -8.75 -11.73
N LEU A 72 -0.61 -8.70 -10.39
CA LEU A 72 -0.25 -9.84 -9.56
C LEU A 72 -1.20 -11.00 -9.77
N GLN A 73 -0.68 -12.23 -9.69
CA GLN A 73 -1.54 -13.41 -9.68
C GLN A 73 -2.55 -13.30 -8.51
N PRO A 74 -3.84 -13.64 -8.71
CA PRO A 74 -4.88 -13.47 -7.70
C PRO A 74 -4.52 -14.06 -6.34
N VAL A 75 -3.88 -15.24 -6.33
CA VAL A 75 -3.41 -15.90 -5.10
C VAL A 75 -2.37 -15.07 -4.35
N HIS A 76 -1.43 -14.40 -5.04
CA HIS A 76 -0.44 -13.55 -4.38
C HIS A 76 -1.09 -12.30 -3.80
N LYS A 77 -2.03 -11.69 -4.53
CA LYS A 77 -2.80 -10.55 -4.03
C LYS A 77 -3.60 -10.92 -2.77
N GLU A 78 -4.24 -12.08 -2.77
CA GLU A 78 -4.96 -12.62 -1.61
C GLU A 78 -4.02 -12.84 -0.40
N GLN A 79 -2.83 -13.42 -0.61
CA GLN A 79 -1.86 -13.61 0.46
C GLN A 79 -1.34 -12.29 1.04
N LEU A 80 -1.14 -11.26 0.22
CA LEU A 80 -0.76 -9.93 0.71
C LEU A 80 -1.85 -9.29 1.57
N VAL A 81 -3.12 -9.41 1.17
CA VAL A 81 -4.25 -8.93 1.96
C VAL A 81 -4.35 -9.69 3.29
N LYS A 82 -4.19 -11.02 3.27
CA LYS A 82 -4.17 -11.84 4.49
C LYS A 82 -3.06 -11.45 5.45
N LEU A 83 -1.86 -11.19 4.93
CA LEU A 83 -0.74 -10.71 5.72
C LEU A 83 -1.06 -9.36 6.36
N LEU A 84 -1.65 -8.43 5.61
CA LEU A 84 -2.04 -7.12 6.14
C LEU A 84 -3.05 -7.24 7.29
N VAL A 85 -4.08 -8.08 7.14
CA VAL A 85 -5.07 -8.36 8.19
C VAL A 85 -4.40 -8.93 9.44
N GLN A 86 -3.47 -9.88 9.29
CA GLN A 86 -2.73 -10.44 10.43
C GLN A 86 -1.90 -9.38 11.18
N VAL A 87 -1.30 -8.44 10.45
CA VAL A 87 -0.53 -7.35 11.07
C VAL A 87 -1.45 -6.37 11.80
N LEU A 88 -2.64 -6.09 11.26
CA LEU A 88 -3.66 -5.28 11.93
C LEU A 88 -4.17 -5.96 13.21
N ASP A 89 -4.58 -7.23 13.12
CA ASP A 89 -5.09 -7.99 14.26
C ASP A 89 -4.05 -8.10 15.40
N ALA A 90 -2.77 -8.25 15.05
CA ALA A 90 -1.69 -8.31 16.03
C ALA A 90 -1.43 -6.97 16.76
N GLN A 91 -1.82 -5.83 16.17
CA GLN A 91 -1.68 -4.52 16.82
C GLN A 91 -2.80 -4.28 17.85
N GLU A 92 -3.99 -4.87 17.67
CA GLU A 92 -5.10 -4.70 18.63
C GLU A 92 -4.87 -5.46 19.96
N ASP A 93 -3.99 -6.47 19.97
CA ASP A 93 -3.67 -7.28 21.15
C ASP A 93 -2.64 -6.63 22.11
N THR A 94 -2.11 -5.43 21.81
CA THR A 94 -1.07 -4.75 22.62
C THR A 94 -1.59 -3.49 23.31
#